data_AF-A0A4Y7PV08-F1
#
_entry.id   AF-A0A4Y7PV08-F1
#
_cell.length_a   1.000
_cell.length_b   1.000
_cell.length_c   1.000
_cell.angle_alpha   90.00
_cell.angle_beta   90.00
_cell.angle_gamma   90.00
#
_symmetry.space_group_name_H-M   'P 1'
#
loop_
_entity.id
_entity.type
_entity.pdbx_description
1 polymer ?
#
loop_
_entity_poly.entity_id
_entity_poly.type
_entity_poly.pdbx_seq_one_letter_code
_entity_poly.pdbx_strand_id
1 'polypeptide(L)'
;MSRGGRGGRGGRGGGRGGFGASAMPPMGLTFADIQNLSREATEMYPAMDPLPVLTSYTEEEKRICELQNGFAARLRRSQYYIVESTKSDELPRYSDKYRPSPATQPKLKRKDLHRPFFPPEIFDSYFGLKKKKKS
;
A
#
# COMPACT_ATOMS: atom_id res chain seq x y z
N MET A 1 52.67 2.23 -26.27
CA MET A 1 53.16 2.99 -27.44
C MET A 1 52.30 2.61 -28.66
N SER A 2 51.94 3.61 -29.47
CA SER A 2 51.42 3.58 -30.87
C SER A 2 50.20 2.75 -31.29
N ARG A 3 49.06 3.47 -31.37
CA ARG A 3 48.11 3.65 -32.49
C ARG A 3 47.78 2.45 -33.40
N GLY A 4 46.60 1.86 -33.16
CA GLY A 4 45.85 1.11 -34.16
C GLY A 4 45.05 2.05 -35.07
N GLY A 5 45.15 1.83 -36.39
CA GLY A 5 44.34 2.47 -37.41
C GLY A 5 43.23 1.56 -37.90
N ARG A 6 41.99 2.06 -37.96
CA ARG A 6 40.94 1.54 -38.85
C ARG A 6 39.76 2.51 -38.90
N GLY A 7 39.36 2.90 -40.10
CA GLY A 7 38.21 3.77 -40.32
C GLY A 7 37.90 3.95 -41.80
N GLY A 8 37.63 2.85 -42.51
CA GLY A 8 37.07 2.87 -43.86
C GLY A 8 35.63 3.36 -43.80
N ARG A 9 35.40 4.53 -44.39
CA ARG A 9 34.13 5.26 -44.42
C ARG A 9 33.49 5.05 -45.80
N GLY A 10 32.20 4.73 -45.81
CA GLY A 10 31.31 5.23 -46.85
C GLY A 10 30.74 4.20 -47.82
N GLY A 11 29.68 3.52 -47.39
CA GLY A 11 28.60 3.13 -48.30
C GLY A 11 27.62 4.30 -48.44
N ARG A 12 27.32 4.69 -49.68
CA ARG A 12 26.15 5.50 -50.06
C ARG A 12 25.93 5.38 -51.55
N GLY A 13 24.76 4.90 -51.97
CA GLY A 13 24.29 5.11 -53.34
C GLY A 13 23.23 4.12 -53.81
N GLY A 14 21.97 4.56 -53.78
CA GLY A 14 20.82 3.90 -54.41
C GLY A 14 19.61 3.96 -53.48
N GLY A 15 18.50 4.62 -53.75
CA GLY A 15 17.98 5.13 -55.01
C GLY A 15 16.48 4.81 -55.04
N ARG A 16 15.65 5.78 -54.63
CA ARG A 16 14.23 6.01 -54.98
C ARG A 16 13.29 4.80 -55.13
N GLY A 17 12.23 4.76 -54.31
CA GLY A 17 10.97 4.10 -54.68
C GLY A 17 10.00 3.85 -53.52
N GLY A 18 8.85 4.54 -53.54
CA GLY A 18 7.58 4.01 -53.03
C GLY A 18 7.38 3.92 -51.51
N PHE A 19 7.08 5.04 -50.87
CA PHE A 19 6.30 5.01 -49.62
C PHE A 19 4.82 5.21 -49.96
N GLY A 20 4.21 4.15 -50.51
CA GLY A 20 2.76 4.07 -50.66
C GLY A 20 2.12 3.85 -49.30
N ALA A 21 1.11 4.68 -48.97
CA ALA A 21 -0.07 4.43 -48.14
C ALA A 21 0.00 3.65 -46.81
N SER A 22 1.16 3.18 -46.35
CA SER A 22 1.33 2.24 -45.23
C SER A 22 2.16 2.80 -44.08
N ALA A 23 2.53 4.08 -44.16
CA ALA A 23 3.29 4.77 -43.12
C ALA A 23 2.45 5.80 -42.37
N MET A 24 1.13 5.92 -42.60
CA MET A 24 0.33 6.66 -41.64
C MET A 24 0.21 5.82 -40.37
N PRO A 25 0.44 6.38 -39.18
CA PRO A 25 0.16 5.65 -37.95
C PRO A 25 -1.31 5.18 -37.97
N PRO A 26 -1.60 4.00 -37.41
CA PRO A 26 -2.84 3.23 -37.64
C PRO A 26 -4.14 3.94 -37.19
N MET A 27 -4.04 5.15 -36.66
CA MET A 27 -5.16 5.97 -36.17
C MET A 27 -5.49 7.18 -37.06
N GLY A 28 -4.89 7.30 -38.25
CA GLY A 28 -5.16 8.42 -39.17
C GLY A 28 -4.57 9.77 -38.73
N LEU A 29 -3.65 9.75 -37.76
CA LEU A 29 -2.89 10.92 -37.30
C LEU A 29 -1.69 11.17 -38.21
N THR A 30 -1.21 12.41 -38.34
CA THR A 30 0.07 12.65 -39.01
C THR A 30 1.22 12.35 -38.04
N PHE A 31 2.42 12.06 -38.57
CA PHE A 31 3.61 11.88 -37.72
C PHE A 31 3.94 13.13 -36.88
N ALA A 32 3.58 14.32 -37.36
CA ALA A 32 3.73 15.56 -36.62
C ALA A 32 2.79 15.60 -35.41
N ASP A 33 1.55 15.13 -35.57
CA ASP A 33 0.57 15.07 -34.48
C ASP A 33 1.01 14.09 -33.38
N ILE A 34 1.59 12.94 -33.74
CA ILE A 34 2.13 11.98 -32.77
C ILE A 34 3.32 12.53 -31.99
N GLN A 35 4.19 13.30 -32.64
CA GLN A 35 5.31 13.94 -31.95
C GLN A 35 4.86 15.04 -31.00
N ASN A 36 3.70 15.65 -31.26
CA ASN A 36 3.07 16.66 -30.41
C ASN A 36 2.19 16.05 -29.30
N LEU A 37 1.81 14.77 -29.40
CA LEU A 37 0.70 14.22 -28.60
C LEU A 37 1.01 13.98 -27.12
N SER A 38 2.27 13.89 -26.68
CA SER A 38 2.58 13.73 -25.25
C SER A 38 4.10 13.69 -25.00
N ARG A 39 4.75 14.85 -24.90
CA ARG A 39 6.10 14.94 -24.31
C ARG A 39 6.11 15.50 -22.90
N GLU A 40 4.98 16.04 -22.47
CA GLU A 40 4.81 16.60 -21.15
C GLU A 40 4.35 15.50 -20.20
N ALA A 41 5.08 15.31 -19.11
CA ALA A 41 4.64 14.42 -18.05
C ALA A 41 3.35 14.97 -17.46
N THR A 42 2.32 14.14 -17.36
CA THR A 42 1.06 14.51 -16.72
C THR A 42 1.33 15.03 -15.31
N GLU A 43 0.67 16.11 -14.93
CA GLU A 43 0.79 16.69 -13.59
C GLU A 43 0.40 15.67 -12.51
N MET A 44 1.11 15.69 -11.38
CA MET A 44 0.79 14.83 -10.23
C MET A 44 -0.61 15.11 -9.65
N TYR A 45 -1.11 16.34 -9.84
CA TYR A 45 -2.41 16.80 -9.36
C TYR A 45 -3.12 17.52 -10.50
N PRO A 46 -3.84 16.80 -11.38
CA PRO A 46 -4.62 17.44 -12.43
C PRO A 46 -5.69 18.35 -11.82
N ALA A 47 -6.02 19.44 -12.51
CA ALA A 47 -7.12 20.31 -12.12
C ALA A 47 -8.43 19.51 -12.03
N MET A 48 -9.06 19.53 -10.86
CA MET A 48 -10.36 18.88 -10.63
C MET A 48 -11.49 19.86 -10.92
N ASP A 49 -12.22 19.62 -12.00
CA ASP A 49 -13.44 20.35 -12.33
C ASP A 49 -14.62 19.37 -12.49
N PRO A 50 -15.69 19.49 -11.67
CA PRO A 50 -15.94 20.53 -10.66
C PRO A 50 -15.25 20.24 -9.32
N LEU A 51 -14.90 21.31 -8.60
CA LEU A 51 -14.47 21.22 -7.21
C LEU A 51 -15.63 20.74 -6.31
N PRO A 52 -15.34 19.94 -5.27
CA PRO A 52 -16.36 19.54 -4.30
C PRO A 52 -16.94 20.76 -3.59
N VAL A 53 -18.27 20.81 -3.48
CA VAL A 53 -18.99 21.93 -2.86
C VAL A 53 -18.90 21.79 -1.34
N LEU A 54 -18.41 22.84 -0.67
CA LEU A 54 -18.34 22.90 0.79
C LEU A 54 -19.70 23.34 1.36
N THR A 55 -20.59 22.38 1.64
CA THR A 55 -21.88 22.64 2.29
C THR A 55 -21.74 22.67 3.81
N SER A 56 -22.58 23.46 4.47
CA SER A 56 -22.70 23.43 5.93
C SER A 56 -23.29 22.09 6.39
N TYR A 57 -22.77 21.56 7.49
CA TYR A 57 -23.24 20.30 8.04
C TYR A 57 -24.70 20.37 8.50
N THR A 58 -25.51 19.43 8.05
CA THR A 58 -26.86 19.19 8.58
C THR A 58 -26.80 18.56 9.97
N GLU A 59 -27.89 18.65 10.74
CA GLU A 59 -27.96 18.02 12.06
C GLU A 59 -27.86 16.49 11.99
N GLU A 60 -28.38 15.88 10.93
CA GLU A 60 -28.29 14.45 10.67
C GLU A 60 -26.84 14.02 10.43
N GLU A 61 -26.10 14.76 9.59
CA GLU A 61 -24.68 14.51 9.34
C GLU A 61 -23.83 14.64 10.60
N LYS A 62 -24.11 15.64 11.45
CA LYS A 62 -23.43 15.78 12.75
C LYS A 62 -23.63 14.55 13.62
N ARG A 63 -24.87 14.06 13.70
CA ARG A 63 -25.19 12.85 14.47
C ARG A 63 -24.48 11.61 13.93
N ILE A 64 -24.40 11.47 12.60
CA ILE A 64 -23.66 10.37 11.97
C ILE A 64 -22.17 10.43 12.35
N CYS A 65 -21.56 11.61 12.26
CA CYS A 65 -20.16 11.82 12.64
C CYS A 65 -19.90 11.49 14.11
N GLU A 66 -20.80 11.90 15.02
CA GLU A 66 -20.69 11.56 16.44
C GLU A 66 -20.75 10.05 16.68
N LEU A 67 -21.66 9.35 16.00
CA LEU A 67 -21.76 7.90 16.11
C LEU A 67 -20.52 7.20 15.56
N GLN A 68 -19.97 7.66 14.43
CA GLN A 68 -18.74 7.12 13.86
C GLN A 68 -17.55 7.32 14.79
N ASN A 69 -17.39 8.53 15.34
CA ASN A 69 -16.34 8.84 16.31
C ASN A 69 -16.47 7.99 17.58
N GLY A 70 -17.69 7.88 18.12
CA GLY A 70 -17.98 7.05 19.28
C GLY A 70 -17.72 5.57 19.02
N PHE A 71 -18.04 5.07 17.83
CA PHE A 71 -17.76 3.70 17.43
C PHE A 71 -16.25 3.42 17.34
N ALA A 72 -15.49 4.28 16.68
CA ALA A 72 -14.04 4.16 16.58
C ALA A 72 -13.37 4.17 17.97
N ALA A 73 -13.82 5.05 18.87
CA ALA A 73 -13.32 5.12 20.23
C ALA A 73 -13.63 3.84 21.04
N ARG A 74 -14.86 3.29 20.89
CA ARG A 74 -15.24 2.03 21.54
C ARG A 74 -14.46 0.84 21.01
N LEU A 75 -14.24 0.76 19.69
CA LEU A 75 -13.45 -0.32 19.10
C LEU A 75 -12.02 -0.32 19.61
N ARG A 76 -11.36 0.85 19.66
CA ARG A 76 -9.97 0.96 20.17
C ARG A 76 -9.83 0.58 21.65
N ARG A 77 -10.88 0.80 22.45
CA ARG A 77 -10.94 0.40 23.87
C ARG A 77 -11.46 -1.02 24.07
N SER A 78 -11.95 -1.66 23.03
CA SER A 78 -12.51 -3.00 23.12
C SER A 78 -11.41 -4.01 23.38
N GLN A 79 -11.78 -5.13 24.01
CA GLN A 79 -10.84 -6.23 24.29
C GLN A 79 -10.35 -6.94 23.02
N TYR A 80 -10.96 -6.65 21.87
CA TYR A 80 -10.61 -7.22 20.57
C TYR A 80 -9.64 -6.34 19.77
N TYR A 81 -9.29 -5.15 20.28
CA TYR A 81 -8.28 -4.31 19.66
C TYR A 81 -6.89 -4.90 19.93
N ILE A 82 -6.26 -5.39 18.87
CA ILE A 82 -4.93 -6.00 18.95
C ILE A 82 -3.90 -4.88 18.97
N VAL A 83 -3.14 -4.80 20.07
CA VAL A 83 -1.99 -3.90 20.21
C VAL A 83 -0.74 -4.77 20.19
N GLU A 84 0.26 -4.36 19.42
CA GLU A 84 1.56 -5.02 19.39
C GLU A 84 2.23 -4.89 20.75
N SER A 85 2.62 -6.02 21.33
CA SER A 85 3.33 -6.02 22.61
C SER A 85 4.78 -5.61 22.38
N THR A 86 5.11 -4.36 22.67
CA THR A 86 6.50 -3.90 22.72
C THR A 86 7.10 -4.25 24.08
N LYS A 87 8.25 -4.93 24.09
CA LYS A 87 9.04 -5.10 25.30
C LYS A 87 9.68 -3.75 25.64
N SER A 88 9.54 -3.29 26.89
CA SER A 88 10.21 -2.08 27.34
C SER A 88 11.66 -2.41 27.72
N ASP A 89 12.62 -1.70 27.14
CA ASP A 89 14.03 -1.78 27.55
C ASP A 89 14.35 -0.84 28.73
N GLU A 90 13.35 -0.14 29.27
CA GLU A 90 13.50 0.76 30.40
C GLU A 90 13.61 -0.01 31.74
N LEU A 91 14.45 0.53 32.64
CA LEU A 91 14.56 0.03 34.01
C LEU A 91 13.19 0.15 34.74
N PRO A 92 12.76 -0.88 35.48
CA PRO A 92 11.47 -0.86 36.18
C PRO A 92 11.44 0.25 37.23
N ARG A 93 10.42 1.10 37.17
CA ARG A 93 10.23 2.21 38.11
C ARG A 93 9.09 1.89 39.07
N TYR A 94 9.17 2.43 40.30
CA TYR A 94 8.08 2.30 41.26
C TYR A 94 6.74 2.86 40.71
N SER A 95 6.81 3.87 39.83
CA SER A 95 5.65 4.46 39.15
C SER A 95 4.87 3.48 38.28
N ASP A 96 5.49 2.39 37.80
CA ASP A 96 4.82 1.40 36.96
C ASP A 96 3.67 0.69 37.68
N LYS A 97 3.69 0.66 39.02
CA LYS A 97 2.61 0.10 39.84
C LYS A 97 1.27 0.82 39.66
N TYR A 98 1.29 2.08 39.24
CA TYR A 98 0.10 2.90 39.05
C TYR A 98 -0.28 3.06 37.57
N ARG A 99 0.47 2.44 36.64
CA ARG A 99 0.09 2.44 35.23
C ARG A 99 -1.20 1.62 35.06
N PRO A 100 -2.23 2.17 34.41
CA PRO A 100 -3.45 1.42 34.15
C PRO A 100 -3.11 0.16 33.35
N SER A 101 -3.51 -1.00 33.86
CA SER A 101 -3.30 -2.24 33.14
C SER A 101 -4.16 -2.25 31.87
N PRO A 102 -3.64 -2.75 30.73
CA PRO A 102 -4.47 -2.94 29.56
C PRO A 102 -5.62 -3.89 29.90
N ALA A 103 -6.80 -3.61 29.35
CA ALA A 103 -7.97 -4.46 29.54
C ALA A 103 -7.64 -5.92 29.15
N THR A 104 -8.00 -6.86 30.01
CA THR A 104 -7.74 -8.29 29.79
C THR A 104 -8.43 -8.75 28.51
N GLN A 105 -7.64 -9.24 27.55
CA GLN A 105 -8.15 -9.80 26.30
C GLN A 105 -8.83 -11.16 26.52
N PRO A 106 -9.92 -11.48 25.80
CA PRO A 106 -10.54 -12.79 25.87
C PRO A 106 -9.59 -13.86 25.33
N LYS A 107 -9.54 -15.02 26.00
CA LYS A 107 -8.73 -16.16 25.55
C LYS A 107 -9.47 -16.92 24.45
N LEU A 108 -8.74 -17.35 23.43
CA LEU A 108 -9.31 -18.18 22.36
C LEU A 108 -9.65 -19.58 22.89
N LYS A 109 -10.71 -20.19 22.35
CA LYS A 109 -11.12 -21.57 22.66
C LYS A 109 -10.90 -22.46 21.44
N ARG A 110 -10.36 -23.66 21.65
CA ARG A 110 -10.06 -24.63 20.58
C ARG A 110 -11.31 -25.07 19.80
N LYS A 111 -12.47 -25.09 20.45
CA LYS A 111 -13.76 -25.53 19.85
C LYS A 111 -14.34 -24.52 18.86
N ASP A 112 -14.03 -23.25 19.02
CA ASP A 112 -14.59 -22.16 18.22
C ASP A 112 -13.73 -21.85 16.97
N LEU A 113 -12.64 -22.59 16.79
CA LEU A 113 -11.65 -22.36 15.72
C LEU A 113 -11.57 -23.55 14.77
N HIS A 114 -11.59 -23.26 13.47
CA HIS A 114 -11.41 -24.25 12.42
C HIS A 114 -9.91 -24.57 12.25
N ARG A 115 -9.46 -25.70 12.83
CA ARG A 115 -8.04 -26.13 12.85
C ARG A 115 -7.32 -26.07 11.49
N PRO A 116 -7.90 -26.53 10.35
CA PRO A 116 -7.19 -26.56 9.07
C PRO A 116 -6.86 -25.18 8.50
N PHE A 117 -7.50 -24.11 8.99
CA PHE A 117 -7.23 -22.75 8.54
C PHE A 117 -5.93 -22.18 9.15
N PHE A 118 -5.43 -22.77 10.24
CA PHE A 118 -4.25 -22.29 10.94
C PHE A 118 -3.03 -23.17 10.64
N PRO A 119 -1.84 -22.58 10.50
CA PRO A 119 -0.60 -23.35 10.51
C PRO A 119 -0.54 -24.24 11.76
N PRO A 120 -0.25 -25.55 11.61
CA PRO A 120 -0.34 -26.51 12.71
C PRO A 120 0.59 -26.17 13.87
N GLU A 121 1.78 -25.63 13.58
CA GLU A 121 2.77 -25.21 14.57
C GLU A 121 2.27 -24.09 15.48
N ILE A 122 1.57 -23.10 14.92
CA ILE A 122 1.03 -21.94 15.66
C ILE A 122 -0.17 -22.39 16.49
N PHE A 123 -1.05 -23.19 15.90
CA PHE A 123 -2.24 -23.69 16.59
C PHE A 123 -1.87 -24.59 17.78
N ASP A 124 -0.93 -25.52 17.59
CA ASP A 124 -0.52 -26.44 18.64
C ASP A 124 0.39 -25.76 19.68
N SER A 125 1.14 -24.71 19.34
CA SER A 125 1.91 -23.92 20.32
C SER A 125 1.03 -23.02 21.21
N TYR A 126 -0.05 -22.45 20.66
CA TYR A 126 -0.98 -21.63 21.43
C TYR A 126 -1.86 -22.47 22.37
N PHE A 127 -2.39 -23.61 21.90
CA PHE A 127 -3.27 -24.49 22.69
C PHE A 127 -2.54 -25.61 23.44
N GLY A 128 -1.29 -25.89 23.10
CA GLY A 128 -0.48 -26.93 23.74
C GLY A 128 0.16 -26.44 25.03
N LEU A 129 -0.04 -27.18 26.12
CA LEU A 129 0.75 -27.01 27.34
C LEU A 129 2.21 -27.33 27.02
N LYS A 130 3.05 -26.30 26.99
CA LYS A 130 4.53 -26.32 26.97
C LYS A 130 5.12 -27.73 26.89
N LYS A 131 5.60 -28.16 25.71
CA LYS A 131 6.74 -29.08 25.70
C LYS A 131 7.87 -28.33 26.39
N LYS A 132 8.05 -28.56 27.70
CA LYS A 132 9.18 -28.04 28.48
C LYS A 132 10.44 -28.38 27.67
N LYS A 133 11.16 -27.37 27.18
CA LYS A 133 12.56 -27.57 26.81
C LYS A 133 13.24 -28.11 28.07
N LYS A 134 13.66 -29.37 28.06
CA LYS A 134 14.71 -29.84 28.95
C LYS A 134 15.97 -29.10 28.49
N SER A 135 16.42 -28.13 29.27
CA SER A 135 17.81 -27.67 29.30
C SER A 135 18.23 -27.68 30.75
#